data_AF-A0A3G3LLH5-F1
#
_entry.id   AF-A0A3G3LLH5-F1
#
_cell.length_a   1.000
_cell.length_b   1.000
_cell.length_c   1.000
_cell.angle_alpha   90.00
_cell.angle_beta   90.00
_cell.angle_gamma   90.00
#
_symmetry.space_group_name_H-M   'P 1'
#
loop_
_entity.id
_entity.type
_entity.pdbx_description
1 polymer ?
#
loop_
_entity_poly.entity_id
_entity_poly.type
_entity_poly.pdbx_seq_one_letter_code
_entity_poly.pdbx_strand_id
1 'polypeptide(L)' 'MIILNIKFNVNIKSDFLDYKNIYLLRKYITIQGKLLPRHLTKLTSKQHRTLTKSIKQSRILGLLPFISKETN' A
#
# COMPACT_ATOMS: atom_id res chain seq x y z
N MET A 1 8.28 -16.47 -9.26
CA MET A 1 8.10 -15.08 -8.78
C MET A 1 6.84 -14.51 -9.41
N ILE A 2 5.66 -14.93 -8.93
CA ILE A 2 4.36 -14.49 -9.46
C ILE A 2 4.17 -13.03 -9.04
N ILE A 3 4.55 -12.10 -9.90
CA ILE A 3 4.19 -10.69 -9.72
C ILE A 3 2.76 -10.57 -10.24
N LEU A 4 1.84 -10.44 -9.29
CA LEU A 4 0.43 -10.14 -9.54
C LEU A 4 0.37 -8.95 -10.49
N ASN A 5 -0.20 -9.15 -11.68
CA ASN A 5 -0.37 -8.13 -12.72
C ASN A 5 -1.48 -7.15 -12.27
N ILE A 6 -1.17 -6.37 -11.23
CA ILE A 6 -2.08 -5.37 -10.68
C ILE A 6 -2.00 -4.15 -11.57
N LYS A 7 -3.05 -3.92 -12.34
CA LYS A 7 -3.23 -2.70 -13.14
C LYS A 7 -3.52 -1.54 -12.18
N PHE A 8 -2.46 -0.94 -11.63
CA PHE A 8 -2.59 0.25 -10.77
C PHE A 8 -3.06 1.44 -11.60
N ASN A 9 -4.25 1.97 -11.29
CA ASN A 9 -4.78 3.16 -11.93
C ASN A 9 -3.97 4.38 -11.45
N VAL A 10 -3.41 5.13 -12.40
CA VAL A 10 -2.42 6.20 -12.16
C VAL A 10 -3.07 7.51 -11.68
N ASN A 11 -4.41 7.61 -11.66
CA ASN A 11 -5.12 8.83 -11.30
C ASN A 11 -5.54 8.83 -9.82
N ILE A 12 -4.58 9.00 -8.92
CA ILE A 12 -4.84 9.14 -7.48
C ILE A 12 -4.69 10.61 -7.10
N LYS A 13 -5.82 11.27 -6.83
CA LYS A 13 -5.85 12.58 -6.18
C LYS A 13 -5.28 12.46 -4.77
N SER A 14 -4.46 13.43 -4.37
CA SER A 14 -3.74 13.46 -3.08
C SER A 14 -4.65 13.27 -1.88
N ASP A 15 -5.89 13.73 -1.99
CA ASP A 15 -6.86 13.79 -0.89
C ASP A 15 -7.49 12.42 -0.58
N PHE A 16 -7.21 11.39 -1.40
CA PHE A 16 -7.72 10.03 -1.20
C PHE A 16 -6.75 9.11 -0.45
N LEU A 17 -5.53 9.57 -0.15
CA LEU A 17 -4.48 8.78 0.51
C LEU A 17 -4.50 8.94 2.03
N ASP A 18 -5.67 8.88 2.63
CA ASP A 18 -5.81 8.87 4.09
C ASP A 18 -5.57 7.47 4.68
N TYR A 19 -5.02 7.44 5.89
CA TYR A 19 -4.78 6.21 6.66
C TYR A 19 -6.06 5.42 6.98
N LYS A 20 -7.22 6.10 6.91
CA LYS A 20 -8.55 5.55 7.17
C LYS A 20 -9.07 4.70 6.01
N ASN A 21 -8.57 4.91 4.79
CA ASN A 21 -9.05 4.18 3.61
C ASN A 21 -8.33 2.83 3.44
N ILE A 22 -8.69 1.87 4.29
CA ILE A 22 -8.05 0.55 4.36
C ILE A 22 -8.11 -0.18 3.02
N TYR A 23 -9.23 -0.07 2.30
CA TYR A 23 -9.43 -0.74 1.02
C TYR A 23 -8.44 -0.27 -0.06
N LEU A 24 -8.18 1.04 -0.12
CA LEU A 24 -7.18 1.59 -1.04
C LEU A 24 -5.77 1.15 -0.63
N LEU A 25 -5.43 1.29 0.65
CA LEU A 25 -4.10 0.98 1.18
C LEU A 25 -3.76 -0.52 1.04
N ARG A 26 -4.76 -1.40 1.17
CA ARG A 26 -4.61 -2.85 0.96
C ARG A 26 -4.07 -3.22 -0.42
N LYS A 27 -4.39 -2.43 -1.46
CA LYS A 27 -3.87 -2.66 -2.82
C LYS A 27 -2.37 -2.42 -2.93
N TYR A 28 -1.79 -1.65 -2.00
CA TYR A 28 -0.37 -1.28 -1.97
C TYR A 28 0.46 -2.09 -0.97
N ILE A 29 -0.12 -3.14 -0.41
CA ILE A 29 0.60 -4.14 0.38
C ILE A 29 0.47 -5.51 -0.26
N THR A 30 1.48 -6.36 -0.02
CA THR A 30 1.43 -7.76 -0.42
C THR A 30 0.50 -8.56 0.52
N ILE A 31 0.18 -9.79 0.15
CA ILE A 31 -0.52 -10.74 1.05
C ILE A 31 0.21 -10.90 2.39
N GLN A 32 1.55 -10.85 2.37
CA GLN A 32 2.41 -10.90 3.55
C GLN A 32 2.40 -9.60 4.39
N GLY A 33 1.66 -8.57 3.95
CA GLY A 33 1.63 -7.26 4.59
C GLY A 33 2.84 -6.37 4.28
N LYS A 34 3.75 -6.76 3.37
CA LYS A 34 4.91 -5.94 2.97
C LYS A 34 4.47 -4.80 2.06
N LEU A 35 5.12 -3.64 2.13
CA LEU A 35 4.83 -2.51 1.25
C LEU A 35 5.31 -2.80 -0.18
N LEU A 36 4.49 -2.48 -1.19
CA LEU A 36 4.95 -2.58 -2.58
C LEU A 36 5.97 -1.47 -2.94
N PRO A 37 7.04 -1.81 -3.68
CA PRO A 37 8.00 -0.84 -4.17
C PRO A 37 7.40 0.08 -5.26
N ARG A 38 8.00 1.27 -5.43
CA ARG A 38 7.50 2.29 -6.36
C ARG A 38 7.39 1.81 -7.81
N HIS A 39 8.36 1.03 -8.29
CA HIS A 39 8.40 0.57 -9.69
C HIS A 39 7.21 -0.32 -10.07
N LEU A 40 6.62 -1.04 -9.10
CA LEU A 40 5.40 -1.82 -9.31
C LEU A 40 4.14 -0.96 -9.23
N THR A 41 4.11 -0.02 -8.29
CA THR A 41 2.92 0.83 -8.04
C THR A 41 2.71 1.92 -9.09
N LYS A 42 3.75 2.26 -9.87
CA LYS A 42 3.73 3.32 -10.92
C LYS A 42 3.25 4.69 -10.41
N LEU A 43 3.41 4.96 -9.11
CA LEU A 43 3.09 6.24 -8.48
C LEU A 43 4.23 7.24 -8.64
N THR A 44 3.90 8.53 -8.65
CA THR A 44 4.92 9.59 -8.54
C THR A 44 5.61 9.52 -7.18
N SER A 45 6.84 10.04 -7.09
CA SER A 45 7.59 10.08 -5.83
C SER A 45 6.84 10.77 -4.69
N LYS A 46 6.07 11.83 -5.00
CA LYS A 46 5.28 12.55 -4.00
C LYS A 46 4.14 11.68 -3.47
N GLN A 47 3.39 11.04 -4.36
CA GLN A 47 2.30 10.14 -3.99
C GLN A 47 2.80 8.92 -3.20
N HIS A 48 3.91 8.30 -3.61
CA HIS A 48 4.47 7.13 -2.92
C HIS A 48 4.95 7.46 -1.49
N ARG A 49 5.51 8.65 -1.27
CA ARG A 49 5.86 9.15 0.07
C ARG A 49 4.62 9.33 0.95
N THR A 50 3.58 9.98 0.43
CA THR A 50 2.31 10.17 1.15
C THR A 50 1.66 8.83 1.49
N LEU A 51 1.57 7.92 0.51
CA LEU A 51 1.08 6.56 0.69
C LEU A 51 1.83 5.82 1.79
N THR A 52 3.15 5.87 1.77
CA THR A 52 3.99 5.22 2.79
C THR A 52 3.72 5.77 4.17
N LYS A 53 3.52 7.09 4.32
CA LYS A 53 3.16 7.73 5.59
C LYS A 53 1.79 7.23 6.09
N SER A 54 0.80 7.20 5.22
CA SER A 54 -0.56 6.75 5.55
C SER A 54 -0.62 5.27 5.91
N ILE A 55 0.13 4.40 5.21
CA ILE A 55 0.25 2.98 5.54
C ILE A 55 0.91 2.79 6.91
N LYS A 56 2.00 3.52 7.19
CA LYS A 56 2.65 3.45 8.51
C LYS A 56 1.70 3.88 9.63
N GLN A 57 0.95 4.96 9.44
CA GLN A 57 -0.04 5.41 10.41
C GLN A 57 -1.17 4.40 10.60
N SER A 58 -1.71 3.86 9.51
CA SER A 58 -2.76 2.82 9.53
C SER A 58 -2.30 1.55 10.27
N ARG A 59 -1.02 1.16 10.12
CA ARG A 59 -0.43 0.04 10.85
C ARG A 59 -0.27 0.31 12.35
N ILE A 60 0.16 1.51 12.75
CA ILE A 60 0.26 1.89 14.17
C ILE A 60 -1.12 1.83 14.84
N LEU A 61 -2.17 2.22 14.11
CA LEU A 61 -3.56 2.15 14.56
C LEU A 61 -4.15 0.73 14.53
N GLY A 62 -3.42 -0.28 14.06
CA GLY A 62 -3.88 -1.67 14.00
C GLY A 62 -4.83 -1.98 12.84
N LEU A 63 -5.02 -1.07 11.88
CA LEU A 63 -5.91 -1.28 10.72
C LEU A 63 -5.28 -2.14 9.62
N LEU A 64 -3.94 -2.16 9.54
CA LEU A 64 -3.18 -2.95 8.58
C LEU A 64 -2.09 -3.77 9.28
N PRO A 65 -1.77 -4.98 8.79
CA PRO A 65 -0.70 -5.79 9.35
C PRO A 65 0.69 -5.25 8.98
N PHE A 66 1.66 -5.45 9.88
CA PHE A 66 3.08 -5.19 9.61
C PHE A 66 3.73 -6.33 8.81
N ILE A 67 3.59 -7.56 9.30
CA ILE A 67 4.08 -8.79 8.69
C ILE A 67 3.08 -9.89 9.06
N SER A 68 2.40 -10.48 8.08
CA SER A 68 1.75 -11.77 8.29
C SER A 68 2.80 -12.87 8.08
N LYS A 69 3.04 -13.67 9.12
CA LYS A 69 3.76 -14.94 8.95
C LYS A 69 2.90 -15.78 8.03
N GLU A 70 3.44 -16.10 6.87
CA GLU A 70 2.88 -17.13 6.00
C GLU A 70 3.11 -18.46 6.74
N THR A 71 2.10 -18.93 7.46
CA THR A 71 2.08 -20.32 7.94
C THR A 71 1.78 -21.19 6.73
N ASN A 72 2.84 -21.62 6.06
CA ASN A 72 2.82 -22.81 5.20
C ASN A 72 2.98 -24.05 6.08
#